data_AF-A0A930MIQ3-F1
#
_entry.id   AF-A0A930MIQ3-F1
#
_cell.length_a   1.000
_cell.length_b   1.000
_cell.length_c   1.000
_cell.angle_alpha   90.00
_cell.angle_beta   90.00
_cell.angle_gamma   90.00
#
_symmetry.space_group_name_H-M   'P 1'
#
loop_
_entity.id
_entity.type
_entity.pdbx_description
1 polymer ?
#
loop_
_entity_poly.entity_id
_entity_poly.type
_entity_poly.pdbx_seq_one_letter_code
_entity_poly.pdbx_strand_id
1 'polypeptide(L)'
;LVYMLEGGHGKVRASKSGIRKTATWRTIAMASGEEPLSRESSIQGVKTRIIELNTYPVLPEEAARMVYTIDEEQHGTAGRAFVGRLLQETGTEYAEILTARQALINRLRVECPDHFEPHIDNVATVAIADMLASMWLFGETPEAAQQGAYDMAIAIMGGQATKQEISDTRHAWDFVDEWIVSNWQHFSNDNGYESRAKLSPEYGFIRSGYVNVYPMYLRAALDDAGFSSNKFIKEFVESGLICSTPEKGKRRFTKRVSYGGAKIHVIQIPQTVEQPL
;
A
#
# COMPACT_ATOMS: atom_id res chain seq x y z
N LEU A 1 10.95 -3.23 8.78
CA LEU A 1 10.91 -4.68 9.07
C LEU A 1 10.57 -5.50 7.83
N VAL A 2 9.45 -5.19 7.17
CA VAL A 2 8.93 -5.90 5.98
C VAL A 2 9.98 -6.13 4.89
N TYR A 3 10.70 -5.09 4.45
CA TYR A 3 11.76 -5.25 3.45
C TYR A 3 12.92 -6.15 3.88
N MET A 4 13.23 -6.23 5.18
CA MET A 4 14.28 -7.12 5.66
C MET A 4 13.80 -8.57 5.59
N LEU A 5 12.56 -8.83 6.03
CA LEU A 5 11.97 -10.17 6.01
C LEU A 5 11.80 -10.68 4.58
N GLU A 6 11.23 -9.88 3.68
CA GLU A 6 11.06 -10.23 2.26
C GLU A 6 12.40 -10.34 1.52
N GLY A 7 13.34 -9.44 1.79
CA GLY A 7 14.65 -9.44 1.14
C GLY A 7 15.53 -10.64 1.50
N GLY A 8 15.22 -11.38 2.57
CA GLY A 8 15.92 -12.62 2.88
C GLY A 8 17.35 -12.45 3.40
N HIS A 9 17.73 -11.26 3.89
CA HIS A 9 19.09 -10.99 4.34
C HIS A 9 19.15 -10.05 5.55
N GLY A 10 20.05 -10.38 6.48
CA GLY A 10 20.34 -9.55 7.64
C GLY A 10 21.19 -8.34 7.30
N LYS A 11 21.34 -7.42 8.26
CA LYS A 11 22.27 -6.29 8.13
C LYS A 11 23.72 -6.78 8.15
N VAL A 12 24.51 -6.35 7.16
CA VAL A 12 25.96 -6.55 7.15
C VAL A 12 26.57 -5.82 8.35
N ARG A 13 27.41 -6.52 9.12
CA ARG A 13 28.17 -5.92 10.23
C ARG A 13 29.67 -6.15 10.03
N ALA A 14 30.44 -5.07 10.11
CA ALA A 14 31.90 -5.15 10.18
C ALA A 14 32.33 -5.60 11.59
N SER A 15 33.44 -6.35 11.65
CA SER A 15 34.09 -6.77 12.89
C SER A 15 35.60 -6.51 12.82
N LYS A 16 36.28 -6.59 13.96
CA LYS A 16 37.74 -6.38 14.05
C LYS A 16 38.56 -7.36 13.16
N SER A 17 37.97 -8.48 12.74
CA SER A 17 38.60 -9.50 11.89
C SER A 17 38.03 -9.57 10.46
N GLY A 18 37.24 -8.57 10.02
CA GLY A 18 36.64 -8.53 8.68
C GLY A 18 35.10 -8.44 8.70
N ILE A 19 34.46 -8.67 7.54
CA ILE A 19 33.01 -8.66 7.39
C ILE A 19 32.42 -9.95 7.97
N ARG A 20 31.47 -9.85 8.91
CA ARG A 20 30.80 -11.02 9.49
C ARG A 20 29.87 -11.65 8.46
N LYS A 21 29.77 -12.99 8.43
CA LYS A 21 28.79 -13.70 7.59
C LYS A 21 27.37 -13.16 7.87
N THR A 22 26.72 -12.68 6.82
CA THR A 22 25.34 -12.20 6.87
C THR A 22 24.39 -13.40 6.88
N ALA A 23 23.46 -13.44 7.84
CA ALA A 23 22.40 -14.45 7.84
C ALA A 23 21.46 -14.21 6.65
N THR A 24 21.03 -15.29 6.00
CA THR A 24 20.05 -15.27 4.91
C THR A 24 18.90 -16.22 5.19
N TRP A 25 17.74 -15.95 4.63
CA TRP A 25 16.53 -16.76 4.78
C TRP A 25 15.63 -16.67 3.55
N ARG A 26 14.75 -17.66 3.40
CA ARG A 26 13.64 -17.66 2.43
C ARG A 26 12.44 -18.28 3.15
N THR A 27 11.55 -17.44 3.65
CA THR A 27 10.46 -17.89 4.53
C THR A 27 9.24 -17.00 4.39
N ILE A 28 8.09 -17.51 4.80
CA ILE A 28 6.88 -16.73 5.04
C ILE A 28 6.89 -16.40 6.53
N ALA A 29 6.90 -15.12 6.86
CA ALA A 29 6.83 -14.67 8.25
C ALA A 29 5.36 -14.37 8.61
N MET A 30 4.91 -14.91 9.74
CA MET A 30 3.63 -14.55 10.33
C MET A 30 3.87 -13.66 11.54
N ALA A 31 3.04 -12.64 11.69
CA ALA A 31 3.03 -11.76 12.85
C ALA A 31 1.58 -11.55 13.31
N SER A 32 1.41 -11.36 14.61
CA SER A 32 0.13 -11.01 15.23
C SER A 32 0.34 -9.78 16.09
N GLY A 33 -0.65 -8.89 16.12
CA GLY A 33 -0.62 -7.65 16.88
C GLY A 33 -2.01 -7.02 16.90
N GLU A 34 -2.22 -6.10 17.85
CA GLU A 34 -3.47 -5.33 17.97
C GLU A 34 -3.57 -4.23 16.92
N GLU A 35 -2.43 -3.75 16.41
CA GLU A 35 -2.35 -2.75 15.35
C GLU A 35 -1.87 -3.38 14.04
N PRO A 36 -2.36 -2.90 12.88
CA PRO A 36 -1.84 -3.23 11.57
C PRO A 36 -0.32 -3.05 11.46
N LEU A 37 0.35 -3.94 10.72
CA LEU A 37 1.78 -3.84 10.46
C LEU A 37 2.09 -2.72 9.45
N SER A 38 1.11 -2.38 8.61
CA SER A 38 1.18 -1.25 7.69
C SER A 38 0.32 -0.07 8.18
N ARG A 39 0.82 1.15 7.97
CA ARG A 39 0.08 2.40 8.23
C ARG A 39 -0.36 3.02 6.92
N GLU A 40 -1.29 3.97 6.95
CA GLU A 40 -1.71 4.71 5.76
C GLU A 40 -0.53 5.36 5.01
N SER A 41 0.41 5.95 5.74
CA SER A 41 1.65 6.55 5.22
C SER A 41 2.72 5.55 4.78
N SER A 42 2.47 4.24 4.93
CA SER A 42 3.40 3.23 4.43
C SER A 42 3.40 3.23 2.91
N ILE A 43 4.59 3.35 2.32
CA ILE A 43 4.75 3.29 0.87
C ILE A 43 4.12 2.02 0.30
N GLN A 44 3.55 2.12 -0.90
CA GLN A 44 2.91 1.02 -1.62
C GLN A 44 3.70 -0.31 -1.57
N GLY A 45 5.03 -0.25 -1.71
CA GLY A 45 5.87 -1.46 -1.69
C GLY A 45 5.84 -2.23 -0.37
N VAL A 46 5.53 -1.60 0.76
CA VAL A 46 5.31 -2.30 2.02
C VAL A 46 3.97 -3.01 2.00
N LYS A 47 2.91 -2.31 1.60
CA LYS A 47 1.54 -2.83 1.62
C LYS A 47 1.35 -4.02 0.68
N THR A 48 1.98 -4.00 -0.50
CA THR A 48 1.90 -5.12 -1.47
C THR A 48 2.69 -6.37 -1.10
N ARG A 49 3.48 -6.33 -0.01
CA ARG A 49 4.29 -7.46 0.48
C ARG A 49 3.67 -8.18 1.68
N ILE A 50 2.50 -7.74 2.13
CA ILE A 50 1.81 -8.24 3.32
C ILE A 50 0.43 -8.70 2.89
N ILE A 51 0.01 -9.88 3.37
CA ILE A 51 -1.40 -10.24 3.46
C ILE A 51 -1.79 -9.94 4.90
N GLU A 52 -2.63 -8.93 5.10
CA GLU A 52 -3.07 -8.53 6.43
C GLU A 52 -4.48 -9.06 6.69
N LEU A 53 -4.68 -9.74 7.82
CA LEU A 53 -5.95 -10.36 8.20
C LEU A 53 -6.50 -9.63 9.42
N ASN A 54 -7.45 -8.73 9.20
CA ASN A 54 -8.11 -7.95 10.26
C ASN A 54 -9.45 -8.60 10.60
N THR A 55 -9.43 -9.61 11.46
CA THR A 55 -10.64 -10.37 11.84
C THR A 55 -10.70 -10.61 13.35
N TYR A 56 -11.89 -10.43 13.92
CA TYR A 56 -12.16 -10.74 15.32
C TYR A 56 -13.65 -11.08 15.54
N PRO A 57 -13.98 -12.13 16.30
CA PRO A 57 -13.09 -13.21 16.75
C PRO A 57 -12.79 -14.20 15.60
N VAL A 58 -11.57 -14.73 15.54
CA VAL A 58 -11.18 -15.74 14.52
C VAL A 58 -11.85 -17.09 14.80
N LEU A 59 -11.96 -17.46 16.07
CA LEU A 59 -12.61 -18.67 16.56
C LEU A 59 -13.43 -18.32 17.81
N PRO A 60 -14.52 -19.07 18.09
CA PRO A 60 -15.17 -19.02 19.39
C PRO A 60 -14.16 -19.28 20.52
N GLU A 61 -14.33 -18.61 21.66
CA GLU A 61 -13.37 -18.67 22.78
C GLU A 61 -13.07 -20.11 23.25
N GLU A 62 -14.10 -20.95 23.34
CA GLU A 62 -13.95 -22.35 23.72
C GLU A 62 -13.06 -23.12 22.73
N ALA A 63 -13.28 -22.92 21.43
CA ALA A 63 -12.47 -23.54 20.38
C ALA A 63 -11.02 -23.04 20.40
N ALA A 64 -10.82 -21.72 20.59
CA ALA A 64 -9.49 -21.15 20.72
C ALA A 64 -8.71 -21.76 21.90
N ARG A 65 -9.36 -21.94 23.06
CA ARG A 65 -8.75 -22.59 24.23
C ARG A 65 -8.38 -24.06 23.97
N MET A 66 -9.22 -24.78 23.23
CA MET A 66 -8.93 -26.16 22.84
C MET A 66 -7.71 -26.24 21.93
N VAL A 67 -7.56 -25.33 20.96
CA VAL A 67 -6.39 -25.31 20.06
C VAL A 67 -5.09 -25.16 20.85
N TYR A 68 -5.03 -24.27 21.84
CA TYR A 68 -3.84 -24.12 22.69
C TYR A 68 -3.48 -25.41 23.45
N THR A 69 -4.49 -26.11 23.96
CA THR A 69 -4.26 -27.37 24.70
C THR A 69 -3.73 -28.46 23.78
N ILE A 70 -4.28 -28.57 22.56
CA ILE A 70 -3.86 -29.58 21.59
C ILE A 70 -2.44 -29.29 21.07
N ASP A 71 -2.08 -28.04 20.83
CA ASP A 71 -0.76 -27.66 20.29
C ASP A 71 0.39 -28.02 21.25
N GLU A 72 0.17 -27.94 22.58
CA GLU A 72 1.16 -28.38 23.56
C GLU A 72 1.49 -29.88 23.44
N GLU A 73 0.49 -30.70 23.13
CA GLU A 73 0.62 -32.15 23.05
C GLU A 73 0.96 -32.67 21.65
N GLN A 74 0.48 -31.99 20.60
CA GLN A 74 0.47 -32.45 19.21
C GLN A 74 0.86 -31.33 18.23
N HIS A 75 2.17 -31.13 18.04
CA HIS A 75 2.71 -30.17 17.08
C HIS A 75 3.71 -30.80 16.10
N GLY A 76 3.93 -30.13 14.96
CA GLY A 76 4.92 -30.56 13.95
C GLY A 76 4.50 -31.75 13.07
N THR A 77 3.22 -32.10 13.05
CA THR A 77 2.66 -33.25 12.30
C THR A 77 2.21 -32.86 10.88
N ALA A 78 1.22 -31.97 10.77
CA ALA A 78 0.57 -31.59 9.51
C ALA A 78 1.55 -31.08 8.45
N GLY A 79 2.48 -30.18 8.83
CA GLY A 79 3.47 -29.63 7.90
C GLY A 79 4.42 -30.70 7.33
N ARG A 80 4.82 -31.69 8.13
CA ARG A 80 5.66 -32.80 7.66
C ARG A 80 4.89 -33.70 6.69
N ALA A 81 3.63 -34.00 6.99
CA ALA A 81 2.77 -34.79 6.11
C ALA A 81 2.54 -34.08 4.77
N PHE A 82 2.24 -32.77 4.80
CA PHE A 82 2.06 -31.94 3.62
C PHE A 82 3.31 -31.93 2.73
N VAL A 83 4.49 -31.66 3.31
CA VAL A 83 5.76 -31.67 2.56
C VAL A 83 6.07 -33.06 2.02
N GLY A 84 5.80 -34.11 2.80
CA GLY A 84 5.97 -35.49 2.36
C GLY A 84 5.14 -35.81 1.11
N ARG A 85 3.87 -35.39 1.10
CA ARG A 85 2.99 -35.53 -0.09
C ARG A 85 3.51 -34.70 -1.26
N LEU A 86 3.82 -33.42 -1.03
CA LEU A 86 4.33 -32.53 -2.09
C LEU A 86 5.60 -33.07 -2.79
N LEU A 87 6.49 -33.73 -2.05
CA LEU A 87 7.73 -34.32 -2.61
C LEU A 87 7.50 -35.67 -3.32
N GLN A 88 6.43 -36.41 -2.99
CA GLN A 88 6.10 -37.65 -3.69
C GLN A 88 5.56 -37.37 -5.10
N GLU A 89 4.94 -36.22 -5.30
CA GLU A 89 4.21 -35.84 -6.51
C GLU A 89 5.06 -35.12 -7.59
N THR A 90 6.40 -35.11 -7.45
CA THR A 90 7.31 -34.27 -8.24
C THR A 90 7.42 -34.62 -9.75
N GLY A 91 6.68 -35.62 -10.26
CA GLY A 91 6.77 -36.08 -11.65
C GLY A 91 5.79 -35.44 -12.65
N THR A 92 4.58 -35.10 -12.21
CA THR A 92 3.47 -34.68 -13.11
C THR A 92 2.53 -33.67 -12.45
N GLU A 93 2.18 -33.85 -11.18
CA GLU A 93 1.20 -32.99 -10.49
C GLU A 93 1.75 -31.59 -10.15
N TYR A 94 3.07 -31.38 -10.09
CA TYR A 94 3.61 -30.03 -9.88
C TYR A 94 3.20 -29.06 -11.00
N ALA A 95 3.10 -29.55 -12.24
CA ALA A 95 2.59 -28.77 -13.35
C ALA A 95 1.09 -28.46 -13.20
N GLU A 96 0.31 -29.40 -12.65
CA GLU A 96 -1.12 -29.23 -12.36
C GLU A 96 -1.35 -28.22 -11.24
N ILE A 97 -0.56 -28.28 -10.16
CA ILE A 97 -0.57 -27.29 -9.06
C ILE A 97 -0.30 -25.88 -9.62
N LEU A 98 0.73 -25.74 -10.47
CA LEU A 98 1.04 -24.45 -11.11
C LEU A 98 -0.07 -23.98 -12.06
N THR A 99 -0.71 -24.91 -12.77
CA THR A 99 -1.82 -24.63 -13.68
C THR A 99 -3.05 -24.17 -12.90
N ALA A 100 -3.40 -24.86 -11.82
CA ALA A 100 -4.48 -24.48 -10.92
C ALA A 100 -4.23 -23.11 -10.29
N ARG A 101 -3.00 -22.86 -9.82
CA ARG A 101 -2.58 -21.54 -9.31
C ARG A 101 -2.76 -20.46 -10.37
N GLN A 102 -2.32 -20.69 -11.61
CA GLN A 102 -2.44 -19.71 -12.68
C GLN A 102 -3.89 -19.46 -13.08
N ALA A 103 -4.73 -20.50 -13.09
CA ALA A 103 -6.16 -20.38 -13.34
C ALA A 103 -6.84 -19.52 -12.26
N LEU A 104 -6.50 -19.73 -10.98
CA LEU A 104 -7.01 -18.93 -9.88
C LEU A 104 -6.53 -17.47 -9.97
N ILE A 105 -5.26 -17.21 -10.28
CA ILE A 105 -4.73 -15.85 -10.53
C ILE A 105 -5.54 -15.15 -11.62
N ASN A 106 -5.79 -15.83 -12.75
CA ASN A 106 -6.53 -15.24 -13.86
C ASN A 106 -7.97 -14.90 -13.46
N ARG A 107 -8.62 -15.76 -12.67
CA ARG A 107 -9.96 -15.51 -12.15
C ARG A 107 -9.97 -14.32 -11.18
N LEU A 108 -9.07 -14.30 -10.21
CA LEU A 108 -8.96 -13.20 -9.24
C LEU A 108 -8.62 -11.86 -9.92
N ARG A 109 -7.84 -11.84 -11.00
CA ARG A 109 -7.60 -10.60 -11.78
C ARG A 109 -8.88 -10.01 -12.37
N VAL A 110 -9.79 -10.87 -12.82
CA VAL A 110 -11.08 -10.44 -13.39
C VAL A 110 -12.03 -9.97 -12.30
N GLU A 111 -12.10 -10.71 -11.19
CA GLU A 111 -13.06 -10.45 -10.10
C GLU A 111 -12.57 -9.36 -9.13
N CYS A 112 -11.27 -9.14 -9.02
CA CYS A 112 -10.63 -8.18 -8.12
C CYS A 112 -9.71 -7.20 -8.88
N PRO A 113 -10.18 -6.50 -9.94
CA PRO A 113 -9.32 -5.72 -10.86
C PRO A 113 -8.60 -4.56 -10.18
N ASP A 114 -9.20 -4.03 -9.12
CA ASP A 114 -8.66 -2.91 -8.35
C ASP A 114 -7.57 -3.31 -7.36
N HIS A 115 -7.24 -4.60 -7.22
CA HIS A 115 -6.19 -5.07 -6.30
C HIS A 115 -4.82 -5.18 -6.98
N PHE A 116 -3.77 -5.19 -6.16
CA PHE A 116 -2.40 -5.28 -6.65
C PHE A 116 -2.05 -6.71 -7.09
N GLU A 117 -1.29 -6.82 -8.18
CA GLU A 117 -0.81 -8.11 -8.71
C GLU A 117 -0.06 -8.96 -7.66
N PRO A 118 0.85 -8.40 -6.84
CA PRO A 118 1.47 -9.16 -5.75
C PRO A 118 0.47 -9.73 -4.73
N HIS A 119 -0.63 -9.04 -4.42
CA HIS A 119 -1.66 -9.56 -3.52
C HIS A 119 -2.38 -10.74 -4.16
N ILE A 120 -2.81 -10.60 -5.42
CA ILE A 120 -3.44 -11.69 -6.17
C ILE A 120 -2.54 -12.92 -6.22
N ASP A 121 -1.26 -12.73 -6.56
CA ASP A 121 -0.28 -13.81 -6.64
C ASP A 121 -0.04 -14.50 -5.29
N ASN A 122 0.05 -13.73 -4.20
CA ASN A 122 0.29 -14.27 -2.86
C ASN A 122 -0.96 -14.99 -2.34
N VAL A 123 -2.15 -14.41 -2.48
CA VAL A 123 -3.41 -15.01 -2.03
C VAL A 123 -3.70 -16.28 -2.81
N ALA A 124 -3.52 -16.29 -4.13
CA ALA A 124 -3.66 -17.51 -4.93
C ALA A 124 -2.68 -18.61 -4.50
N THR A 125 -1.46 -18.25 -4.08
CA THR A 125 -0.49 -19.23 -3.55
C THR A 125 -0.98 -19.86 -2.25
N VAL A 126 -1.50 -19.05 -1.32
CA VAL A 126 -2.06 -19.53 -0.05
C VAL A 126 -3.31 -20.39 -0.30
N ALA A 127 -4.20 -19.97 -1.20
CA ALA A 127 -5.41 -20.71 -1.55
C ALA A 127 -5.12 -22.08 -2.17
N ILE A 128 -4.13 -22.19 -3.06
CA ILE A 128 -3.72 -23.49 -3.57
C ILE A 128 -3.12 -24.36 -2.46
N ALA A 129 -2.36 -23.79 -1.53
CA ALA A 129 -1.86 -24.54 -0.38
C ALA A 129 -3.00 -25.04 0.53
N ASP A 130 -4.02 -24.22 0.75
CA ASP A 130 -5.23 -24.57 1.49
C ASP A 130 -6.01 -25.71 0.81
N MET A 131 -6.28 -25.59 -0.50
CA MET A 131 -6.92 -26.64 -1.30
C MET A 131 -6.19 -27.99 -1.17
N LEU A 132 -4.85 -27.99 -1.28
CA LEU A 132 -4.04 -29.20 -1.14
C LEU A 132 -4.08 -29.74 0.30
N ALA A 133 -4.07 -28.86 1.32
CA ALA A 133 -4.17 -29.28 2.71
C ALA A 133 -5.52 -29.93 3.01
N SER A 134 -6.63 -29.35 2.54
CA SER A 134 -7.98 -29.90 2.64
C SER A 134 -8.09 -31.30 2.05
N MET A 135 -7.53 -31.52 0.85
CA MET A 135 -7.53 -32.84 0.23
C MET A 135 -6.59 -33.83 0.95
N TRP A 136 -5.35 -33.42 1.23
CA TRP A 136 -4.32 -34.36 1.65
C TRP A 136 -4.33 -34.69 3.15
N LEU A 137 -4.75 -33.74 3.97
CA LEU A 137 -4.72 -33.87 5.43
C LEU A 137 -6.10 -34.09 6.02
N PHE A 138 -7.12 -33.47 5.43
CA PHE A 138 -8.50 -33.53 5.95
C PHE A 138 -9.41 -34.44 5.13
N GLY A 139 -8.94 -34.94 3.98
CA GLY A 139 -9.67 -35.93 3.17
C GLY A 139 -10.90 -35.37 2.47
N GLU A 140 -10.95 -34.05 2.25
CA GLU A 140 -12.02 -33.42 1.49
C GLU A 140 -12.00 -33.86 0.02
N THR A 141 -13.17 -33.85 -0.61
CA THR A 141 -13.24 -34.09 -2.06
C THR A 141 -12.61 -32.92 -2.82
N PRO A 142 -12.07 -33.14 -4.03
CA PRO A 142 -11.47 -32.07 -4.82
C PRO A 142 -12.39 -30.87 -5.03
N GLU A 143 -13.69 -31.09 -5.23
CA GLU A 143 -14.67 -30.03 -5.45
C GLU A 143 -14.90 -29.18 -4.20
N ALA A 144 -14.99 -29.82 -3.03
CA ALA A 144 -15.17 -29.13 -1.75
C ALA A 144 -13.92 -28.31 -1.40
N ALA A 145 -12.73 -28.91 -1.53
CA ALA A 145 -11.47 -28.25 -1.27
C ALA A 145 -11.23 -27.06 -2.23
N GLN A 146 -11.56 -27.22 -3.51
CA GLN A 146 -11.44 -26.15 -4.50
C GLN A 146 -12.37 -24.97 -4.18
N GLN A 147 -13.64 -25.26 -3.82
CA GLN A 147 -14.59 -24.23 -3.48
C GLN A 147 -14.19 -23.50 -2.18
N GLY A 148 -13.81 -24.24 -1.13
CA GLY A 148 -13.35 -23.66 0.13
C GLY A 148 -12.13 -22.76 -0.03
N ALA A 149 -11.14 -23.20 -0.80
CA ALA A 149 -9.96 -22.40 -1.12
C ALA A 149 -10.29 -21.14 -1.91
N TYR A 150 -11.25 -21.21 -2.85
CA TYR A 150 -11.72 -20.04 -3.59
C TYR A 150 -12.47 -19.05 -2.68
N ASP A 151 -13.37 -19.54 -1.82
CA ASP A 151 -14.10 -18.71 -0.87
C ASP A 151 -13.15 -17.99 0.10
N MET A 152 -12.14 -18.71 0.60
CA MET A 152 -11.06 -18.13 1.40
C MET A 152 -10.29 -17.07 0.60
N ALA A 153 -9.94 -17.33 -0.66
CA ALA A 153 -9.23 -16.37 -1.49
C ALA A 153 -10.03 -15.06 -1.65
N ILE A 154 -11.34 -15.14 -1.93
CA ILE A 154 -12.22 -13.98 -2.06
C ILE A 154 -12.33 -13.22 -0.75
N ALA A 155 -12.49 -13.92 0.38
CA ALA A 155 -12.55 -13.31 1.69
C ALA A 155 -11.26 -12.55 2.04
N ILE A 156 -10.09 -13.16 1.79
CA ILE A 156 -8.79 -12.53 2.03
C ILE A 156 -8.61 -11.31 1.11
N MET A 157 -8.93 -11.45 -0.18
CA MET A 157 -8.84 -10.35 -1.16
C MET A 157 -9.70 -9.17 -0.73
N GLY A 158 -10.95 -9.41 -0.29
CA GLY A 158 -11.84 -8.35 0.18
C GLY A 158 -11.34 -7.57 1.41
N GLY A 159 -10.41 -8.15 2.17
CA GLY A 159 -9.73 -7.48 3.29
C GLY A 159 -8.41 -6.79 2.91
N GLN A 160 -7.90 -6.97 1.69
CA GLN A 160 -6.68 -6.31 1.24
C GLN A 160 -6.97 -4.93 0.66
N ALA A 161 -6.08 -3.99 0.91
CA ALA A 161 -6.23 -2.65 0.37
C ALA A 161 -6.10 -2.62 -1.16
N THR A 162 -7.02 -1.90 -1.79
CA THR A 162 -7.09 -1.69 -3.24
C THR A 162 -6.04 -0.68 -3.73
N LYS A 163 -5.85 -0.61 -5.05
CA LYS A 163 -5.03 0.41 -5.73
C LYS A 163 -5.48 1.83 -5.41
N GLN A 164 -6.77 2.03 -5.13
CA GLN A 164 -7.32 3.33 -4.80
C GLN A 164 -7.02 3.70 -3.34
N GLU A 165 -7.18 2.77 -2.40
CA GLU A 165 -6.88 2.98 -0.97
C GLU A 165 -5.37 3.06 -0.70
N ILE A 166 -4.56 2.44 -1.53
CA ILE A 166 -3.10 2.60 -1.55
C ILE A 166 -2.69 3.66 -2.58
N SER A 167 -3.62 4.45 -3.13
CA SER A 167 -3.25 5.61 -3.93
C SER A 167 -2.63 6.64 -3.00
N ASP A 168 -1.35 6.47 -2.76
CA ASP A 168 -0.42 7.42 -2.17
C ASP A 168 -0.71 8.84 -2.71
N THR A 169 -1.04 8.98 -4.00
CA THR A 169 -1.39 10.24 -4.65
C THR A 169 -2.68 10.85 -4.13
N ARG A 170 -3.76 10.07 -3.95
CA ARG A 170 -5.03 10.59 -3.45
C ARG A 170 -4.90 11.04 -2.00
N HIS A 171 -4.29 10.22 -1.14
CA HIS A 171 -4.07 10.61 0.26
C HIS A 171 -3.17 11.83 0.39
N ALA A 172 -2.11 11.91 -0.41
CA ALA A 172 -1.26 13.09 -0.45
C ALA A 172 -2.04 14.32 -0.96
N TRP A 173 -2.99 14.15 -1.87
CA TRP A 173 -3.84 15.24 -2.34
C TRP A 173 -4.86 15.70 -1.30
N ASP A 174 -5.55 14.76 -0.64
CA ASP A 174 -6.49 15.05 0.44
C ASP A 174 -5.78 15.85 1.56
N PHE A 175 -4.55 15.46 1.91
CA PHE A 175 -3.69 16.24 2.81
C PHE A 175 -3.42 17.66 2.30
N VAL A 176 -3.14 17.84 0.99
CA VAL A 176 -2.89 19.17 0.42
C VAL A 176 -4.15 20.04 0.48
N ASP A 177 -5.32 19.49 0.18
CA ASP A 177 -6.60 20.20 0.27
C ASP A 177 -6.88 20.64 1.73
N GLU A 178 -6.75 19.73 2.69
CA GLU A 178 -6.89 20.03 4.12
C GLU A 178 -5.87 21.06 4.60
N TRP A 179 -4.62 20.97 4.14
CA TRP A 179 -3.56 21.90 4.50
C TRP A 179 -3.84 23.30 3.96
N ILE A 180 -4.32 23.43 2.71
CA ILE A 180 -4.69 24.74 2.15
C ILE A 180 -5.85 25.34 2.94
N VAL A 181 -6.90 24.57 3.20
CA VAL A 181 -8.07 25.04 3.96
C VAL A 181 -7.69 25.43 5.38
N SER A 182 -6.85 24.64 6.06
CA SER A 182 -6.41 24.92 7.43
C SER A 182 -5.49 26.14 7.53
N ASN A 183 -4.77 26.46 6.45
CA ASN A 183 -3.81 27.56 6.40
C ASN A 183 -4.30 28.74 5.53
N TRP A 184 -5.61 28.84 5.28
CA TRP A 184 -6.18 29.80 4.32
C TRP A 184 -5.78 31.27 4.62
N GLN A 185 -5.55 31.64 5.88
CA GLN A 185 -5.10 32.98 6.30
C GLN A 185 -3.68 33.37 5.82
N HIS A 186 -2.89 32.38 5.41
CA HIS A 186 -1.56 32.57 4.83
C HIS A 186 -1.61 32.78 3.31
N PHE A 187 -2.81 32.78 2.68
CA PHE A 187 -2.98 33.02 1.26
C PHE A 187 -3.61 34.40 1.00
N SER A 188 -2.91 35.24 0.27
CA SER A 188 -3.46 36.54 -0.16
C SER A 188 -4.53 36.34 -1.24
N ASN A 189 -5.66 37.05 -1.16
CA ASN A 189 -6.75 36.96 -2.13
C ASN A 189 -7.07 38.36 -2.71
N ASP A 190 -7.19 38.46 -4.04
CA ASP A 190 -7.54 39.71 -4.74
C ASP A 190 -9.07 39.99 -4.71
N ASN A 191 -9.90 39.03 -4.27
CA ASN A 191 -11.38 39.09 -4.34
C ASN A 191 -12.05 39.92 -3.22
N GLY A 192 -11.37 40.91 -2.63
CA GLY A 192 -12.04 41.90 -1.77
C GLY A 192 -12.52 41.41 -0.39
N TYR A 193 -12.11 40.21 0.06
CA TYR A 193 -12.24 39.82 1.47
C TYR A 193 -11.18 40.54 2.32
N GLU A 194 -11.28 41.86 2.42
CA GLU A 194 -10.40 42.73 3.23
C GLU A 194 -10.63 42.58 4.75
N SER A 195 -11.54 41.69 5.20
CA SER A 195 -12.01 41.68 6.59
C SER A 195 -11.25 40.79 7.56
N ARG A 196 -10.20 40.06 7.14
CA ARG A 196 -9.48 39.13 8.02
C ARG A 196 -7.95 39.29 7.96
N ALA A 197 -7.31 39.07 9.11
CA ALA A 197 -5.88 39.29 9.31
C ALA A 197 -5.03 38.36 8.42
N LYS A 198 -4.15 38.95 7.61
CA LYS A 198 -3.15 38.23 6.82
C LYS A 198 -2.02 37.78 7.73
N LEU A 199 -1.66 36.51 7.69
CA LEU A 199 -0.55 35.98 8.48
C LEU A 199 0.75 35.93 7.67
N SER A 200 1.84 36.31 8.33
CA SER A 200 3.20 36.11 7.83
C SER A 200 3.80 34.85 8.45
N PRO A 201 4.58 34.05 7.70
CA PRO A 201 4.87 34.23 6.27
C PRO A 201 3.67 33.86 5.38
N GLU A 202 3.59 34.44 4.18
CA GLU A 202 2.59 34.02 3.19
C GLU A 202 2.99 32.69 2.54
N TYR A 203 2.02 31.79 2.35
CA TYR A 203 2.20 30.51 1.65
C TYR A 203 1.85 30.59 0.17
N GLY A 204 1.15 31.65 -0.26
CA GLY A 204 0.77 31.84 -1.64
C GLY A 204 -0.30 32.90 -1.82
N PHE A 205 -1.01 32.83 -2.95
CA PHE A 205 -2.12 33.74 -3.26
C PHE A 205 -3.16 33.10 -4.17
N ILE A 206 -4.40 33.53 -4.02
CA ILE A 206 -5.55 33.07 -4.81
C ILE A 206 -5.83 34.13 -5.88
N ARG A 207 -5.82 33.72 -7.15
CA ARG A 207 -6.05 34.64 -8.27
C ARG A 207 -6.55 33.89 -9.50
N SER A 208 -7.55 34.48 -10.16
CA SER A 208 -8.07 34.03 -11.47
C SER A 208 -8.52 32.56 -11.48
N GLY A 209 -9.17 32.10 -10.40
CA GLY A 209 -9.65 30.71 -10.29
C GLY A 209 -8.55 29.70 -9.95
N TYR A 210 -7.41 30.15 -9.42
CA TYR A 210 -6.32 29.28 -9.01
C TYR A 210 -5.80 29.64 -7.62
N VAL A 211 -5.46 28.60 -6.85
CA VAL A 211 -4.61 28.72 -5.67
C VAL A 211 -3.16 28.60 -6.13
N ASN A 212 -2.37 29.65 -5.95
CA ASN A 212 -0.97 29.71 -6.33
C ASN A 212 -0.12 29.55 -5.07
N VAL A 213 0.41 28.36 -4.83
CA VAL A 213 1.21 28.03 -3.65
C VAL A 213 2.69 28.23 -3.94
N TYR A 214 3.45 28.85 -3.02
CA TYR A 214 4.90 28.91 -3.17
C TYR A 214 5.49 27.51 -2.97
N PRO A 215 6.36 27.01 -3.89
CA PRO A 215 6.79 25.62 -3.87
C PRO A 215 7.50 25.19 -2.59
N MET A 216 8.18 26.12 -1.91
CA MET A 216 8.89 25.84 -0.66
C MET A 216 7.95 25.34 0.43
N TYR A 217 6.81 26.00 0.63
CA TYR A 217 5.88 25.66 1.71
C TYR A 217 5.12 24.37 1.43
N LEU A 218 4.65 24.16 0.19
CA LEU A 218 3.96 22.92 -0.15
C LEU A 218 4.88 21.69 -0.04
N ARG A 219 6.15 21.84 -0.45
CA ARG A 219 7.14 20.76 -0.31
C ARG A 219 7.41 20.44 1.15
N ALA A 220 7.62 21.46 1.98
CA ALA A 220 7.82 21.28 3.42
C ALA A 220 6.61 20.59 4.06
N ALA A 221 5.39 21.05 3.78
CA ALA A 221 4.17 20.44 4.31
C ALA A 221 4.04 18.96 3.94
N LEU A 222 4.29 18.61 2.67
CA LEU A 222 4.28 17.22 2.22
C LEU A 222 5.36 16.38 2.93
N ASP A 223 6.60 16.86 2.95
CA ASP A 223 7.73 16.12 3.53
C ASP A 223 7.55 15.94 5.06
N ASP A 224 7.03 16.94 5.77
CA ASP A 224 6.72 16.88 7.21
C ASP A 224 5.59 15.89 7.52
N ALA A 225 4.61 15.74 6.61
CA ALA A 225 3.55 14.74 6.68
C ALA A 225 4.00 13.33 6.23
N GLY A 226 5.27 13.17 5.84
CA GLY A 226 5.84 11.90 5.38
C GLY A 226 5.58 11.58 3.90
N PHE A 227 5.01 12.52 3.14
CA PHE A 227 4.81 12.41 1.70
C PHE A 227 6.02 12.98 0.94
N SER A 228 6.70 12.15 0.15
CA SER A 228 7.85 12.63 -0.64
C SER A 228 7.43 13.71 -1.66
N SER A 229 7.81 14.96 -1.40
CA SER A 229 7.37 16.09 -2.19
C SER A 229 7.76 16.01 -3.67
N ASN A 230 8.93 15.44 -3.99
CA ASN A 230 9.37 15.22 -5.36
C ASN A 230 8.52 14.18 -6.12
N LYS A 231 8.06 13.12 -5.44
CA LYS A 231 7.19 12.08 -6.02
C LYS A 231 5.81 12.69 -6.28
N PHE A 232 5.19 13.26 -5.25
CA PHE A 232 3.78 13.65 -5.31
C PHE A 232 3.52 14.86 -6.18
N ILE A 233 4.42 15.85 -6.21
CA ILE A 233 4.27 16.97 -7.16
C ILE A 233 4.24 16.47 -8.61
N LYS A 234 5.00 15.42 -8.94
CA LYS A 234 4.97 14.81 -10.28
C LYS A 234 3.65 14.07 -10.51
N GLU A 235 3.22 13.25 -9.55
CA GLU A 235 1.97 12.50 -9.64
C GLU A 235 0.75 13.41 -9.74
N PHE A 236 0.70 14.52 -8.98
CA PHE A 236 -0.37 15.51 -9.08
C PHE A 236 -0.46 16.15 -10.47
N VAL A 237 0.67 16.36 -11.15
CA VAL A 237 0.66 16.81 -12.56
C VAL A 237 0.13 15.72 -13.48
N GLU A 238 0.53 14.47 -13.27
CA GLU A 238 0.09 13.33 -14.09
C GLU A 238 -1.41 13.04 -13.92
N SER A 239 -1.94 13.23 -12.70
CA SER A 239 -3.36 13.14 -12.35
C SER A 239 -4.16 14.40 -12.69
N GLY A 240 -3.52 15.46 -13.20
CA GLY A 240 -4.18 16.71 -13.58
C GLY A 240 -4.66 17.60 -12.42
N LEU A 241 -4.25 17.29 -11.17
CA LEU A 241 -4.60 18.01 -9.95
C LEU A 241 -3.88 19.37 -9.87
N ILE A 242 -2.68 19.47 -10.42
CA ILE A 242 -1.93 20.74 -10.53
C ILE A 242 -1.53 21.04 -11.96
N CYS A 243 -1.47 22.33 -12.29
CA CYS A 243 -1.05 22.79 -13.62
C CYS A 243 0.44 22.54 -13.87
N SER A 244 0.78 22.15 -15.10
CA SER A 244 2.16 22.08 -15.57
C SER A 244 2.37 22.95 -16.80
N THR A 245 3.62 23.36 -17.03
CA THR A 245 4.02 24.06 -18.25
C THR A 245 5.12 23.29 -18.97
N PRO A 246 5.00 23.04 -20.28
CA PRO A 246 6.11 22.52 -21.08
C PRO A 246 7.17 23.59 -21.25
N GLU A 247 8.42 23.32 -20.85
CA GLU A 247 9.56 24.22 -21.04
C GLU A 247 10.73 23.42 -21.64
N LYS A 248 11.15 23.76 -22.87
CA LYS A 248 12.28 23.14 -23.58
C LYS A 248 12.25 21.60 -23.61
N GLY A 249 11.08 21.00 -23.85
CA GLY A 249 10.93 19.54 -23.93
C GLY A 249 10.92 18.81 -22.59
N LYS A 250 11.00 19.52 -21.45
CA LYS A 250 10.82 18.96 -20.11
C LYS A 250 9.55 19.52 -19.48
N ARG A 251 8.78 18.67 -18.79
CA ARG A 251 7.64 19.10 -17.98
C ARG A 251 8.15 19.76 -16.71
N ARG A 252 7.80 21.04 -16.51
CA ARG A 252 8.08 21.75 -15.26
C ARG A 252 6.85 21.71 -14.37
N PHE A 253 7.06 21.34 -13.11
CA PHE A 253 6.01 21.21 -12.09
C PHE A 253 5.68 22.52 -11.35
N THR A 254 6.20 23.64 -11.86
CA THR A 254 5.95 24.99 -11.34
C THR A 254 5.68 25.93 -12.49
N LYS A 255 4.73 26.84 -12.36
CA LYS A 255 4.40 27.86 -13.35
C LYS A 255 5.00 29.20 -12.97
N ARG A 256 5.48 29.95 -13.98
CA ARG A 256 5.96 31.32 -13.76
C ARG A 256 4.77 32.29 -13.86
N VAL A 257 4.54 33.08 -12.82
CA VAL A 257 3.42 34.02 -12.72
C VAL A 257 3.91 35.40 -12.27
N SER A 258 3.14 36.44 -12.59
CA SER A 258 3.42 37.82 -12.17
C SER A 258 2.53 38.20 -11.00
N TYR A 259 3.13 38.54 -9.85
CA TYR A 259 2.42 38.93 -8.63
C TYR A 259 3.20 40.04 -7.91
N GLY A 260 2.53 41.09 -7.45
CA GLY A 260 3.17 42.22 -6.76
C GLY A 260 4.29 42.92 -7.55
N GLY A 261 4.23 42.91 -8.88
CA GLY A 261 5.28 43.47 -9.75
C GLY A 261 6.51 42.57 -9.96
N ALA A 262 6.58 41.40 -9.32
CA ALA A 262 7.65 40.43 -9.47
C ALA A 262 7.21 39.19 -10.27
N LYS A 263 8.16 38.56 -10.97
CA LYS A 263 7.96 37.25 -11.62
C LYS A 263 8.43 36.14 -10.69
N ILE A 264 7.51 35.29 -10.25
CA ILE A 264 7.76 34.21 -9.28
C ILE A 264 7.32 32.86 -9.84
N HIS A 265 7.83 31.78 -9.24
CA HIS A 265 7.41 30.42 -9.56
C HIS A 265 6.47 29.88 -8.48
N VAL A 266 5.35 29.31 -8.91
CA VAL A 266 4.29 28.77 -8.04
C VAL A 266 3.89 27.37 -8.48
N ILE A 267 3.37 26.59 -7.55
CA ILE A 267 2.55 25.42 -7.85
C ILE A 267 1.12 25.95 -7.99
N GLN A 268 0.52 25.76 -9.16
CA GLN A 268 -0.78 26.33 -9.49
C GLN A 268 -1.84 25.23 -9.46
N ILE A 269 -2.81 25.37 -8.55
CA ILE A 269 -3.91 24.44 -8.31
C ILE A 269 -5.20 25.09 -8.83
N PRO A 270 -5.95 24.46 -9.77
CA PRO A 270 -7.25 24.96 -10.19
C PRO A 270 -8.23 24.94 -9.01
N GLN A 271 -8.98 26.01 -8.78
CA GLN A 271 -10.11 25.97 -7.85
C GLN A 271 -11.22 25.11 -8.45
N THR A 272 -11.63 24.06 -7.75
CA THR A 272 -12.89 23.37 -8.03
C THR A 272 -14.05 24.22 -7.51
N VAL A 273 -15.15 24.25 -8.28
CA VAL A 273 -16.33 25.13 -8.07
C VAL A 273 -17.00 24.93 -6.69
N GLU A 274 -16.66 23.87 -5.96
CA GLU A 274 -17.26 23.47 -4.67
C GLU A 274 -16.47 23.89 -3.43
N GLN A 275 -15.31 24.53 -3.54
CA GLN A 275 -14.61 25.08 -2.37
C GLN A 275 -14.93 26.57 -2.20
N PRO A 276 -15.88 26.95 -1.33
CA PRO A 276 -16.00 28.34 -0.92
C PRO A 276 -14.79 28.67 -0.04
N LEU A 277 -13.79 29.33 -0.63
CA LEU A 277 -12.78 30.09 0.11
C LEU A 277 -13.26 31.52 0.32
#